data_AF-A0A8T9VNJ8-F1
#
_entry.id   AF-A0A8T9VNJ8-F1
#
_cell.length_a   1.000
_cell.length_b   1.000
_cell.length_c   1.000
_cell.angle_alpha   90.00
_cell.angle_beta   90.00
_cell.angle_gamma   90.00
#
_symmetry.space_group_name_H-M   'P 1'
#
loop_
_entity.id
_entity.type
_entity.pdbx_description
1 polymer ?
#
loop_
_entity_poly.entity_id
_entity_poly.type
_entity_poly.pdbx_seq_one_letter_code
_entity_poly.pdbx_strand_id
1 'polypeptide(L)'
;MKKTHLLAIAMVMLMAVSVTGCMDETEHETVWNIEVETFDILDRGADEEVILDHHIDHWHGDPLEIELGDSYSLGAFIEDVDGNEIELSGEYELRAAYGQDAEDAGIVSIDNHGDHVHINGEEEGETEIVFQIVDNDIVEYQTTPLTVIVE
;
A
#
# COMPACT_ATOMS: atom_id res chain seq x y z
N MET A 1 -21.53 50.76 -6.25
CA MET A 1 -22.11 49.84 -5.25
C MET A 1 -21.16 48.66 -5.08
N LYS A 2 -20.87 48.33 -3.81
CA LYS A 2 -20.19 47.15 -3.24
C LYS A 2 -18.68 46.98 -3.52
N LYS A 3 -17.93 47.07 -2.41
CA LYS A 3 -16.52 46.73 -2.18
C LYS A 3 -16.41 45.22 -1.92
N THR A 4 -15.29 44.61 -2.28
CA THR A 4 -14.74 43.35 -1.71
C THR A 4 -13.29 43.24 -2.20
N HIS A 5 -12.32 43.70 -1.42
CA HIS A 5 -11.54 42.97 -0.39
C HIS A 5 -10.24 42.38 -0.97
N LEU A 6 -9.14 43.12 -0.72
CA LEU A 6 -7.79 42.57 -0.61
C LEU A 6 -7.81 41.42 0.40
N LEU A 7 -7.19 40.29 0.07
CA LEU A 7 -6.58 39.43 1.06
C LEU A 7 -5.11 39.25 0.72
N ALA A 8 -4.28 39.65 1.68
CA ALA A 8 -2.84 39.60 1.64
C ALA A 8 -2.37 38.15 1.81
N ILE A 9 -1.54 37.67 0.89
CA ILE A 9 -0.69 36.50 1.13
C ILE A 9 0.58 37.05 1.77
N ALA A 10 0.60 37.05 3.10
CA ALA A 10 1.77 37.40 3.89
C ALA A 10 2.04 36.26 4.89
N MET A 11 3.07 35.48 4.53
CA MET A 11 4.26 35.22 5.37
C MET A 11 4.10 34.34 6.62
N VAL A 12 4.77 33.19 6.62
CA VAL A 12 5.76 32.72 7.63
C VAL A 12 6.64 31.69 6.89
N MET A 13 7.82 31.98 6.34
CA MET A 13 9.14 32.27 6.93
C MET A 13 9.62 31.30 8.02
N LEU A 14 10.32 30.25 7.57
CA LEU A 14 11.62 29.75 8.02
C LEU A 14 11.97 29.90 9.52
N MET A 15 12.10 28.77 10.22
CA MET A 15 13.09 28.63 11.29
C MET A 15 13.84 27.31 11.15
N ALA A 16 15.07 27.40 10.65
CA ALA A 16 16.09 26.41 10.97
C ALA A 16 16.51 26.64 12.44
N VAL A 17 16.26 25.66 13.30
CA VAL A 17 16.82 25.61 14.64
C VAL A 17 17.84 24.47 14.65
N SER A 18 19.13 24.84 14.63
CA SER A 18 20.22 23.92 14.95
C SER A 18 20.43 23.93 16.46
N VAL A 19 20.03 22.84 17.12
CA VAL A 19 20.42 22.55 18.51
C VAL A 19 21.01 21.14 18.54
N THR A 20 22.26 21.08 18.99
CA THR A 20 23.03 19.89 19.34
C THR A 20 22.33 19.07 20.43
N GLY A 21 22.27 17.75 20.23
CA GLY A 21 22.27 16.76 21.30
C GLY A 21 20.92 16.40 21.90
N CYS A 22 20.25 15.43 21.26
CA CYS A 22 19.76 14.16 21.82
C CYS A 22 19.12 13.43 20.63
N MET A 23 19.67 12.28 20.26
CA MET A 23 19.01 11.37 19.32
C MET A 23 17.78 10.82 20.06
N ASP A 24 16.64 11.44 19.81
CA ASP A 24 15.35 10.79 19.96
C ASP A 24 14.98 10.40 18.53
N GLU A 25 15.34 9.17 18.15
CA GLU A 25 14.78 8.53 16.97
C GLU A 25 13.31 8.29 17.34
N THR A 26 12.47 9.31 17.26
CA THR A 26 11.04 9.13 17.32
C THR A 26 10.70 8.41 16.03
N GLU A 27 10.64 7.07 16.09
CA GLU A 27 9.99 6.22 15.10
C GLU A 27 8.70 6.96 14.69
N HIS A 28 8.66 7.48 13.47
CA HIS A 28 7.43 8.07 12.95
C HIS A 28 6.51 6.88 12.69
N GLU A 29 5.71 6.51 13.70
CA GLU A 29 4.60 5.59 13.51
C GLU A 29 3.71 6.23 12.45
N THR A 30 3.69 5.64 11.25
CA THR A 30 2.82 6.13 10.18
C THR A 30 1.40 5.83 10.65
N VAL A 31 0.71 6.87 11.11
CA VAL A 31 -0.69 6.74 11.52
C VAL A 31 -1.52 6.72 10.25
N TRP A 32 -1.97 5.53 9.90
CA TRP A 32 -2.96 5.31 8.85
C TRP A 32 -4.32 5.87 9.29
N ASN A 33 -5.09 6.35 8.33
CA ASN A 33 -6.42 6.91 8.58
C ASN A 33 -7.47 5.82 8.79
N ILE A 34 -7.17 4.60 8.34
CA ILE A 34 -7.99 3.41 8.53
C ILE A 34 -7.21 2.41 9.37
N GLU A 35 -7.88 1.85 10.39
CA GLU A 35 -7.36 0.76 11.21
C GLU A 35 -7.90 -0.56 10.63
N VAL A 36 -7.00 -1.40 10.14
CA VAL A 36 -7.31 -2.70 9.52
C VAL A 36 -6.97 -3.83 10.51
N GLU A 37 -7.88 -4.77 10.70
CA GLU A 37 -7.66 -6.00 11.47
C GLU A 37 -7.18 -7.14 10.56
N THR A 38 -7.85 -7.32 9.42
CA THR A 38 -7.59 -8.41 8.47
C THR A 38 -7.38 -7.86 7.06
N PHE A 39 -6.37 -8.35 6.34
CA PHE A 39 -6.16 -8.07 4.93
C PHE A 39 -5.75 -9.35 4.19
N ASP A 40 -6.73 -10.00 3.58
CA ASP A 40 -6.56 -11.24 2.84
C ASP A 40 -6.44 -10.97 1.35
N ILE A 41 -5.45 -11.57 0.69
CA ILE A 41 -5.27 -11.52 -0.75
C ILE A 41 -5.94 -12.72 -1.41
N LEU A 42 -6.78 -12.44 -2.40
CA LEU A 42 -7.59 -13.42 -3.11
C LEU A 42 -7.06 -13.64 -4.53
N ASP A 43 -6.80 -14.90 -4.92
CA ASP A 43 -6.55 -15.23 -6.32
C ASP A 43 -7.87 -15.34 -7.10
N ARG A 44 -8.14 -14.32 -7.93
CA ARG A 44 -9.35 -14.26 -8.75
C ARG A 44 -9.29 -15.22 -9.95
N GLY A 45 -8.11 -15.70 -10.31
CA GLY A 45 -7.92 -16.75 -11.31
C GLY A 45 -8.33 -18.14 -10.80
N ALA A 46 -8.37 -18.32 -9.48
CA ALA A 46 -8.63 -19.59 -8.80
C ALA A 46 -9.84 -19.51 -7.85
N ASP A 47 -10.99 -19.04 -8.36
CA ASP A 47 -12.26 -18.96 -7.59
C ASP A 47 -12.17 -18.15 -6.27
N GLU A 48 -11.33 -17.10 -6.24
CA GLU A 48 -11.15 -16.19 -5.09
C GLU A 48 -10.59 -16.90 -3.84
N GLU A 49 -9.70 -17.88 -4.03
CA GLU A 49 -8.98 -18.53 -2.93
C GLU A 49 -8.05 -17.52 -2.21
N VAL A 50 -8.08 -17.53 -0.88
CA VAL A 50 -7.13 -16.76 -0.06
C VAL A 50 -5.75 -17.39 -0.20
N ILE A 51 -4.80 -16.66 -0.75
CA ILE A 51 -3.42 -17.13 -0.95
C ILE A 51 -2.41 -16.48 0.00
N LEU A 52 -2.73 -15.31 0.56
CA LEU A 52 -1.91 -14.60 1.53
C LEU A 52 -2.82 -13.91 2.55
N ASP A 53 -2.40 -13.91 3.81
CA ASP A 53 -3.11 -13.28 4.92
C ASP A 53 -2.14 -12.29 5.57
N HIS A 54 -2.56 -11.02 5.72
CA HIS A 54 -1.85 -10.03 6.50
C HIS A 54 -2.67 -9.66 7.71
N HIS A 55 -2.04 -9.74 8.88
CA HIS A 55 -2.70 -9.47 10.15
C HIS A 55 -1.83 -8.57 11.01
N ILE A 56 -2.36 -7.39 11.33
CA ILE A 56 -1.73 -6.31 12.11
C ILE A 56 -0.43 -5.78 11.50
N ASP A 57 0.64 -6.56 11.54
CA ASP A 57 2.01 -6.12 11.22
C ASP A 57 2.84 -7.14 10.43
N HIS A 58 2.26 -8.26 9.98
CA HIS A 58 3.00 -9.24 9.19
C HIS A 58 2.12 -10.10 8.28
N TRP A 59 2.76 -10.65 7.24
CA TRP A 59 2.20 -11.66 6.36
C TRP A 59 2.32 -13.05 6.98
N HIS A 60 1.27 -13.84 6.85
CA HIS A 60 1.25 -15.26 7.06
C HIS A 60 1.38 -15.98 5.72
N GLY A 61 2.33 -16.94 5.65
CA GLY A 61 2.52 -17.79 4.48
C GLY A 61 3.94 -17.75 3.94
N ASP A 62 4.10 -18.35 2.77
CA ASP A 62 5.30 -18.28 1.95
C ASP A 62 5.26 -17.00 1.08
N PRO A 63 6.38 -16.58 0.46
CA PRO A 63 6.39 -15.49 -0.52
C PRO A 63 5.37 -15.71 -1.64
N LEU A 64 5.00 -14.62 -2.33
CA LEU A 64 4.23 -14.77 -3.57
C LEU A 64 5.14 -15.28 -4.68
N GLU A 65 5.00 -16.55 -5.05
CA GLU A 65 5.75 -17.18 -6.13
C GLU A 65 5.00 -17.08 -7.47
N ILE A 66 5.65 -16.52 -8.49
CA ILE A 66 5.10 -16.32 -9.83
C ILE A 66 6.01 -17.00 -10.87
N GLU A 67 5.46 -17.82 -11.76
CA GLU A 67 6.25 -18.37 -12.87
C GLU A 67 6.65 -17.24 -13.85
N LEU A 68 7.86 -17.30 -14.42
CA LEU A 68 8.36 -16.31 -15.37
C LEU A 68 7.43 -16.19 -16.59
N GLY A 69 6.91 -14.98 -16.82
CA GLY A 69 5.98 -14.68 -17.91
C GLY A 69 4.51 -14.98 -17.60
N ASP A 70 4.21 -15.53 -16.42
CA ASP A 70 2.86 -15.67 -15.88
C ASP A 70 2.49 -14.47 -14.98
N SER A 71 1.25 -14.45 -14.51
CA SER A 71 0.74 -13.38 -13.66
C SER A 71 -0.38 -13.84 -12.74
N TYR A 72 -0.56 -13.09 -11.66
CA TYR A 72 -1.73 -13.19 -10.79
C TYR A 72 -2.68 -12.03 -10.99
N SER A 73 -3.99 -12.31 -10.87
CA SER A 73 -5.02 -11.30 -10.69
C SER A 73 -5.52 -11.34 -9.24
N LEU A 74 -5.07 -10.38 -8.45
CA LEU A 74 -5.23 -10.37 -7.00
C LEU A 74 -6.30 -9.37 -6.57
N GLY A 75 -7.36 -9.88 -5.95
CA GLY A 75 -8.30 -9.08 -5.17
C GLY A 75 -7.92 -9.07 -3.69
N ALA A 76 -8.75 -8.45 -2.86
CA ALA A 76 -8.60 -8.54 -1.41
C ALA A 76 -9.95 -8.58 -0.68
N PHE A 77 -9.96 -9.24 0.47
CA PHE A 77 -10.98 -9.10 1.50
C PHE A 77 -10.35 -8.39 2.70
N ILE A 78 -11.01 -7.35 3.20
CA ILE A 78 -10.42 -6.46 4.19
C ILE A 78 -11.47 -6.16 5.26
N GLU A 79 -11.08 -6.30 6.53
CA GLU A 79 -11.92 -5.97 7.69
C GLU A 79 -11.26 -4.90 8.57
N ASP A 80 -12.05 -3.93 9.02
CA ASP A 80 -11.64 -2.97 10.03
C ASP A 80 -11.61 -3.59 11.44
N VAL A 81 -11.06 -2.85 12.41
CA VAL A 81 -10.97 -3.28 13.83
C VAL A 81 -12.32 -3.43 14.56
N ASP A 82 -13.40 -2.96 13.96
CA ASP A 82 -14.77 -3.15 14.45
C ASP A 82 -15.44 -4.39 13.80
N GLY A 83 -14.74 -5.09 12.91
CA GLY A 83 -15.20 -6.27 12.18
C GLY A 83 -16.14 -5.94 11.00
N ASN A 84 -16.05 -4.74 10.44
CA ASN A 84 -16.78 -4.37 9.22
C ASN A 84 -15.89 -4.54 8.00
N GLU A 85 -16.46 -5.08 6.93
CA GLU A 85 -15.79 -5.18 5.63
C GLU A 85 -15.58 -3.79 4.99
N ILE A 86 -14.38 -3.58 4.44
CA ILE A 86 -14.02 -2.40 3.65
C ILE A 86 -14.21 -2.74 2.15
N GLU A 87 -15.22 -2.15 1.51
CA GLU A 87 -15.56 -2.42 0.11
C GLU A 87 -14.66 -1.64 -0.88
N LEU A 88 -13.97 -2.35 -1.79
CA LEU A 88 -13.02 -1.82 -2.77
C LEU A 88 -13.65 -1.36 -4.11
N SER A 89 -14.97 -1.52 -4.27
CA SER A 89 -15.71 -1.14 -5.48
C SER A 89 -16.50 0.17 -5.32
N GLY A 90 -16.04 1.07 -4.45
CA GLY A 90 -16.75 2.28 -4.07
C GLY A 90 -15.84 3.48 -3.82
N GLU A 91 -15.67 3.83 -2.55
CA GLU A 91 -14.80 4.93 -2.10
C GLU A 91 -13.33 4.54 -2.13
N TYR A 92 -13.05 3.28 -1.77
CA TYR A 92 -11.69 2.75 -1.67
C TYR A 92 -11.30 1.94 -2.90
N GLU A 93 -10.00 1.96 -3.21
CA GLU A 93 -9.35 1.15 -4.23
C GLU A 93 -8.24 0.29 -3.60
N LEU A 94 -8.04 -0.92 -4.11
CA LEU A 94 -6.86 -1.74 -3.89
C LEU A 94 -5.78 -1.32 -4.87
N ARG A 95 -4.60 -1.00 -4.33
CA ARG A 95 -3.40 -0.78 -5.14
C ARG A 95 -2.22 -1.60 -4.61
N ALA A 96 -1.29 -1.89 -5.50
CA ALA A 96 0.02 -2.40 -5.19
C ALA A 96 1.11 -1.43 -5.65
N ALA A 97 2.20 -1.39 -4.90
CA ALA A 97 3.38 -0.59 -5.18
C ALA A 97 4.64 -1.36 -4.75
N TYR A 98 5.80 -1.00 -5.28
CA TYR A 98 7.07 -1.55 -4.79
C TYR A 98 7.32 -1.12 -3.33
N GLY A 99 7.90 -2.03 -2.55
CA GLY A 99 8.41 -1.72 -1.21
C GLY A 99 9.47 -0.61 -1.27
N GLN A 100 9.59 0.17 -0.20
CA GLN A 100 10.53 1.30 -0.16
C GLN A 100 12.00 0.85 -0.35
N ASP A 101 12.31 -0.36 0.09
CA ASP A 101 13.65 -0.96 0.02
C ASP A 101 13.79 -1.98 -1.12
N ALA A 102 12.80 -2.07 -2.02
CA ALA A 102 12.86 -2.99 -3.16
C ALA A 102 14.03 -2.61 -4.08
N GLU A 103 15.04 -3.49 -4.14
CA GLU A 103 16.28 -3.23 -4.89
C GLU A 103 16.05 -3.32 -6.42
N ASP A 104 15.13 -4.18 -6.86
CA ASP A 104 14.89 -4.49 -8.27
C ASP A 104 13.40 -4.42 -8.64
N ALA A 105 12.94 -3.23 -9.03
CA ALA A 105 11.57 -3.00 -9.51
C ALA A 105 11.30 -3.62 -10.92
N GLY A 106 12.29 -4.27 -11.53
CA GLY A 106 12.17 -4.91 -12.85
C GLY A 106 11.71 -6.37 -12.81
N ILE A 107 11.74 -7.01 -11.63
CA ILE A 107 11.38 -8.43 -11.45
C ILE A 107 9.89 -8.67 -11.73
N VAL A 108 9.03 -7.75 -11.31
CA VAL A 108 7.59 -7.78 -11.60
C VAL A 108 7.11 -6.46 -12.16
N SER A 109 6.02 -6.49 -12.94
CA SER A 109 5.23 -5.31 -13.28
C SER A 109 3.89 -5.32 -12.54
N ILE A 110 3.39 -4.12 -12.18
CA ILE A 110 2.17 -3.94 -11.39
C ILE A 110 1.15 -3.10 -12.16
N ASP A 111 -0.04 -3.65 -12.40
CA ASP A 111 -1.17 -2.94 -13.00
C ASP A 111 -2.34 -2.85 -12.02
N ASN A 112 -2.72 -1.62 -11.64
CA ASN A 112 -3.81 -1.37 -10.69
C ASN A 112 -5.15 -1.17 -11.41
N HIS A 113 -6.20 -1.88 -10.97
CA HIS A 113 -7.51 -1.92 -11.65
C HIS A 113 -8.70 -1.46 -10.79
N GLY A 114 -8.44 -0.84 -9.64
CA GLY A 114 -9.46 -0.31 -8.74
C GLY A 114 -9.76 -1.28 -7.61
N ASP A 115 -10.49 -2.36 -7.87
CA ASP A 115 -10.82 -3.39 -6.87
C ASP A 115 -9.84 -4.58 -6.84
N HIS A 116 -8.89 -4.60 -7.78
CA HIS A 116 -7.88 -5.65 -7.90
C HIS A 116 -6.59 -5.11 -8.55
N VAL A 117 -5.54 -5.93 -8.49
CA VAL A 117 -4.25 -5.64 -9.13
C VAL A 117 -3.76 -6.84 -9.91
N HIS A 118 -3.00 -6.61 -10.96
CA HIS A 118 -2.23 -7.64 -11.64
C HIS A 118 -0.75 -7.51 -11.30
N ILE A 119 -0.13 -8.63 -10.94
CA ILE A 119 1.31 -8.73 -10.72
C ILE A 119 1.84 -9.72 -11.76
N ASN A 120 2.69 -9.24 -12.68
CA ASN A 120 3.24 -10.06 -13.76
C ASN A 120 4.72 -10.34 -13.49
N GLY A 121 5.16 -11.59 -13.64
CA GLY A 121 6.57 -11.98 -13.53
C GLY A 121 7.34 -11.64 -14.80
N GLU A 122 8.27 -10.68 -14.72
CA GLU A 122 8.98 -10.14 -15.89
C GLU A 122 10.42 -10.65 -16.00
N GLU A 123 11.11 -10.83 -14.87
CA GLU A 123 12.49 -11.30 -14.79
C GLU A 123 12.68 -12.20 -13.56
N GLU A 124 13.46 -13.28 -13.69
CA GLU A 124 13.78 -14.17 -12.56
C GLU A 124 14.47 -13.39 -11.44
N GLY A 125 14.02 -13.57 -10.19
CA GLY A 125 14.60 -12.89 -9.05
C GLY A 125 13.62 -12.69 -7.90
N GLU A 126 13.99 -11.81 -6.98
CA GLU A 126 13.23 -11.48 -5.78
C GLU A 126 13.03 -9.97 -5.70
N THR A 127 11.84 -9.55 -5.31
CA THR A 127 11.51 -8.14 -5.07
C THR A 127 10.48 -8.05 -3.94
N GLU A 128 10.14 -6.83 -3.54
CA GLU A 128 9.14 -6.59 -2.50
C GLU A 128 8.06 -5.64 -3.00
N ILE A 129 6.81 -5.96 -2.67
CA ILE A 129 5.65 -5.11 -2.93
C ILE A 129 4.90 -4.82 -1.63
N VAL A 130 4.07 -3.78 -1.64
CA VAL A 130 3.11 -3.46 -0.58
C VAL A 130 1.73 -3.35 -1.21
N PHE A 131 0.70 -3.74 -0.46
CA PHE A 131 -0.69 -3.47 -0.82
C PHE A 131 -1.20 -2.26 -0.04
N GLN A 132 -2.09 -1.51 -0.67
CA GLN A 132 -2.60 -0.23 -0.18
C GLN A 132 -4.11 -0.15 -0.35
N ILE A 133 -4.76 0.49 0.63
CA ILE A 133 -6.13 0.99 0.51
C ILE A 133 -6.02 2.47 0.16
N VAL A 134 -6.67 2.89 -0.92
CA VAL A 134 -6.56 4.25 -1.44
C VAL A 134 -7.93 4.89 -1.60
N ASP A 135 -8.11 6.10 -1.07
CA ASP A 135 -9.27 6.96 -1.33
C ASP A 135 -8.80 8.25 -2.03
N ASN A 136 -9.36 8.55 -3.21
CA ASN A 136 -9.06 9.78 -3.96
C ASN A 136 -7.53 10.07 -4.10
N ASP A 137 -6.75 9.03 -4.41
CA ASP A 137 -5.26 9.05 -4.52
C ASP A 137 -4.50 9.29 -3.20
N ILE A 138 -5.17 9.21 -2.06
CA ILE A 138 -4.57 9.24 -0.72
C ILE A 138 -4.46 7.80 -0.22
N VAL A 139 -3.25 7.39 0.19
CA VAL A 139 -3.03 6.08 0.81
C VAL A 139 -3.56 6.15 2.25
N GLU A 140 -4.67 5.46 2.49
CA GLU A 140 -5.36 5.45 3.77
C GLU A 140 -4.84 4.33 4.69
N TYR A 141 -4.30 3.25 4.11
CA TYR A 141 -3.62 2.14 4.77
C TYR A 141 -2.58 1.51 3.84
N GLN A 142 -1.50 0.94 4.41
CA GLN A 142 -0.52 0.13 3.69
C GLN A 142 -0.06 -1.06 4.53
N THR A 143 0.07 -2.22 3.90
CA THR A 143 0.64 -3.43 4.51
C THR A 143 2.14 -3.28 4.77
N THR A 144 2.72 -4.19 5.53
CA THR A 144 4.17 -4.42 5.48
C THR A 144 4.58 -4.96 4.10
N PRO A 145 5.85 -4.83 3.70
CA PRO A 145 6.35 -5.43 2.48
C PRO A 145 6.10 -6.95 2.43
N LEU A 146 5.71 -7.42 1.25
CA LEU A 146 5.58 -8.82 0.88
C LEU A 146 6.68 -9.16 -0.11
N THR A 147 7.43 -10.22 0.17
CA THR A 147 8.38 -10.79 -0.77
C THR A 147 7.67 -11.46 -1.93
N VAL A 148 8.12 -11.15 -3.15
CA VAL A 148 7.65 -11.75 -4.40
C VAL A 148 8.85 -12.38 -5.11
N ILE A 149 8.70 -13.62 -5.54
CA ILE A 149 9.74 -14.40 -6.22
C ILE A 149 9.24 -14.77 -7.62
N VAL A 150 10.10 -14.60 -8.62
CA VAL A 150 9.85 -15.01 -10.01
C VAL A 150 10.86 -16.09 -10.41
N GLU A 151 10.36 -17.23 -10.90
CA GLU A 151 11.19 -18.38 -11.35
C GLU A 151 10.68 -19.11 -12.60
#